data_AF-A0A821YBI0-F1
#
_entry.id   AF-A0A821YBI0-F1
#
_cell.length_a   1.000
_cell.length_b   1.000
_cell.length_c   1.000
_cell.angle_alpha   90.00
_cell.angle_beta   90.00
_cell.angle_gamma   90.00
#
_symmetry.space_group_name_H-M   'P 1'
#
loop_
_entity.id
_entity.type
_entity.pdbx_description
1 polymer ?
#
loop_
_entity_poly.entity_id
_entity_poly.type
_entity_poly.pdbx_seq_one_letter_code
_entity_poly.pdbx_strand_id
1 'polypeptide(L)'
;MGKKGVGALVFIEETMAAKVFKNILSKHLFASAKRLGILKTFILQMDNDPKHKAQIVTEWLNSKDIECLPWSSSSSGLNPIEHLWVHVKRELRKEPAKNLKGLKQKIQWAWNSIKSDVTEKLVVSVSGRLQECIKQKGGPTRY
;
A
#
# COMPACT_ATOMS: atom_id res chain seq x y z
N MET A 1 2.72 3.83 0.51
CA MET A 1 2.96 4.94 1.47
C MET A 1 4.39 4.85 1.97
N GLY A 2 4.90 5.86 2.66
CA GLY A 2 6.17 5.83 3.39
C GLY A 2 6.06 6.65 4.67
N LYS A 3 7.13 6.70 5.46
CA LYS A 3 7.13 7.37 6.78
C LYS A 3 6.61 8.82 6.70
N LYS A 4 6.98 9.54 5.63
CA LYS A 4 6.67 10.97 5.45
C LYS A 4 5.32 11.24 4.76
N GLY A 5 4.50 10.22 4.49
CA GLY A 5 3.18 10.41 3.91
C GLY A 5 2.79 9.36 2.87
N VAL A 6 1.74 9.68 2.11
CA VAL A 6 1.13 8.76 1.16
C VAL A 6 1.78 8.80 -0.23
N GLY A 7 1.78 7.64 -0.88
CA GLY A 7 2.22 7.48 -2.26
C GLY A 7 1.12 7.90 -3.25
N ALA A 8 1.31 7.58 -4.53
CA ALA A 8 0.26 7.77 -5.53
C ALA A 8 -0.98 6.92 -5.18
N LEU A 9 -2.15 7.49 -5.42
CA LEU A 9 -3.43 6.80 -5.46
C LEU A 9 -3.86 6.74 -6.92
N VAL A 10 -4.26 5.56 -7.39
CA VAL A 10 -4.61 5.32 -8.79
C VAL A 10 -5.97 4.64 -8.84
N PHE A 11 -6.90 5.23 -9.59
CA PHE A 11 -8.17 4.58 -9.92
C PHE A 11 -7.94 3.64 -11.10
N ILE A 12 -8.48 2.44 -11.00
CA ILE A 12 -8.31 1.38 -11.98
C ILE A 12 -9.69 1.13 -12.60
N GLU A 13 -9.82 1.36 -13.90
CA GLU A 13 -11.09 1.19 -14.62
C GLU A 13 -11.19 -0.19 -15.30
N GLU A 14 -10.10 -0.95 -15.35
CA GLU A 14 -10.00 -2.28 -15.96
C GLU A 14 -9.82 -3.38 -14.91
N THR A 15 -9.99 -4.64 -15.32
CA THR A 15 -9.66 -5.78 -14.46
C THR A 15 -8.18 -5.75 -14.10
N MET A 16 -7.87 -5.80 -12.80
CA MET A 16 -6.48 -5.78 -12.31
C MET A 16 -5.76 -7.11 -12.59
N ALA A 17 -5.23 -7.25 -13.80
CA ALA A 17 -4.30 -8.32 -14.17
C ALA A 17 -2.85 -7.97 -13.78
N ALA A 18 -1.98 -8.98 -13.73
CA ALA A 18 -0.55 -8.79 -13.38
C ALA A 18 0.16 -7.75 -14.27
N LYS A 19 -0.14 -7.72 -15.57
CA LYS A 19 0.41 -6.73 -16.51
C LYS A 19 -0.01 -5.30 -16.16
N VAL A 20 -1.28 -5.10 -15.79
CA VAL A 20 -1.82 -3.81 -15.35
C VAL A 20 -1.13 -3.37 -14.05
N PHE A 21 -1.00 -4.30 -13.09
CA PHE A 21 -0.29 -4.05 -11.85
C PHE A 21 1.17 -3.62 -12.07
N LYS A 22 1.92 -4.36 -12.90
CA LYS A 22 3.30 -3.99 -13.28
C LYS A 22 3.35 -2.60 -13.91
N ASN A 23 2.38 -2.27 -14.78
CA ASN A 23 2.33 -0.96 -15.42
C ASN A 23 2.12 0.17 -14.41
N ILE A 24 1.22 -0.03 -13.45
CA ILE A 24 0.99 0.91 -12.33
C ILE A 24 2.27 1.09 -11.52
N LEU A 25 2.95 0.02 -11.12
CA LEU A 25 4.22 0.10 -10.40
C LEU A 25 5.26 0.89 -11.19
N SER A 26 5.44 0.57 -12.47
CA SER A 26 6.44 1.23 -13.30
C SER A 26 6.21 2.74 -13.49
N LYS A 27 4.95 3.17 -13.50
CA LYS A 27 4.58 4.58 -13.64
C LYS A 27 4.68 5.35 -12.33
N HIS A 28 4.35 4.72 -11.20
CA HIS A 28 4.05 5.46 -9.97
C HIS A 28 4.99 5.16 -8.80
N LEU A 29 5.69 4.03 -8.78
CA LEU A 29 6.50 3.61 -7.63
C LEU A 29 7.65 4.59 -7.35
N PHE A 30 8.53 4.81 -8.33
CA PHE A 30 9.68 5.70 -8.18
C PHE A 30 9.29 7.17 -8.00
N ALA A 31 8.25 7.62 -8.70
CA ALA A 31 7.71 8.97 -8.52
C ALA A 31 7.19 9.18 -7.08
N SER A 32 6.53 8.16 -6.51
CA SER A 32 6.08 8.19 -5.11
C SER A 32 7.26 8.18 -4.14
N ALA A 33 8.26 7.32 -4.36
CA ALA A 33 9.47 7.27 -3.54
C ALA A 33 10.20 8.62 -3.51
N LYS A 34 10.41 9.23 -4.69
CA LYS A 34 11.02 10.57 -4.82
C LYS A 34 10.23 11.64 -4.07
N ARG A 35 8.91 11.68 -4.24
CA ARG A 35 8.03 12.64 -3.54
C ARG A 35 8.09 12.48 -2.03
N LEU A 36 8.27 11.26 -1.54
CA LEU A 36 8.40 10.96 -0.11
C LEU A 36 9.82 11.15 0.43
N GLY A 37 10.77 11.60 -0.39
CA GLY A 37 12.17 11.79 0.01
C GLY A 37 12.91 10.48 0.29
N ILE A 38 12.45 9.38 -0.32
CA ILE A 38 13.11 8.07 -0.29
C ILE A 38 14.08 8.05 -1.47
N LEU A 39 15.33 8.50 -1.22
CA LEU A 39 16.31 8.82 -2.28
C LEU A 39 17.38 7.73 -2.49
N LYS A 40 17.43 6.72 -1.63
CA LYS A 40 18.38 5.60 -1.70
C LYS A 40 17.63 4.31 -2.07
N THR A 41 17.94 3.23 -1.36
CA THR A 41 17.24 1.95 -1.41
C THR A 41 15.98 1.99 -0.56
N PHE A 42 14.99 1.18 -0.95
CA PHE A 42 13.78 0.94 -0.17
C PHE A 42 13.32 -0.49 -0.35
N ILE A 43 12.66 -1.02 0.66
CA ILE A 43 12.00 -2.32 0.60
C ILE A 43 10.53 -2.07 0.26
N LEU A 44 10.05 -2.72 -0.79
CA LEU A 44 8.66 -2.68 -1.20
C LEU A 44 7.85 -3.74 -0.43
N GLN A 45 6.77 -3.32 0.21
CA GLN A 45 5.81 -4.26 0.80
C GLN A 45 4.58 -4.36 -0.10
N MET A 46 4.17 -5.58 -0.39
CA MET A 46 2.92 -5.94 -1.07
C MET A 46 2.34 -7.21 -0.43
N ASP A 47 1.03 -7.41 -0.55
CA ASP A 47 0.42 -8.65 -0.08
C ASP A 47 0.76 -9.83 -1.00
N ASN A 48 0.30 -11.03 -0.62
CA ASN A 48 0.59 -12.28 -1.32
C ASN A 48 -0.39 -12.61 -2.46
N ASP A 49 -1.12 -11.63 -2.99
CA ASP A 49 -2.03 -11.87 -4.10
C ASP A 49 -1.28 -12.49 -5.30
N PRO A 50 -1.84 -13.53 -5.97
CA PRO A 50 -1.19 -14.21 -7.08
C PRO A 50 -0.65 -13.27 -8.17
N LYS A 51 -1.33 -12.15 -8.44
CA LYS A 51 -0.89 -11.19 -9.46
C LYS A 51 0.38 -10.43 -9.08
N HIS A 52 0.64 -10.23 -7.79
CA HIS A 52 1.86 -9.61 -7.28
C HIS A 52 3.07 -10.55 -7.37
N LYS A 53 2.82 -11.86 -7.32
CA LYS A 53 3.82 -12.93 -7.49
C LYS A 53 3.99 -13.41 -8.92
N ALA A 54 3.22 -12.87 -9.86
CA ALA A 54 3.33 -13.25 -11.26
C ALA A 54 4.74 -12.95 -11.80
N GLN A 55 5.25 -13.82 -12.66
CA GLN A 55 6.60 -13.74 -13.23
C GLN A 55 6.90 -12.36 -13.83
N ILE A 56 5.97 -11.78 -14.60
CA ILE A 56 6.13 -10.45 -15.19
C ILE A 56 6.35 -9.32 -14.17
N VAL A 57 5.82 -9.48 -12.95
CA VAL A 57 5.97 -8.51 -11.86
C VAL A 57 7.29 -8.73 -11.14
N THR A 58 7.60 -9.97 -10.78
CA THR A 58 8.83 -10.33 -10.04
C THR A 58 10.09 -10.08 -10.88
N GLU A 59 10.09 -10.45 -12.16
CA GLU A 59 11.19 -10.14 -13.08
C GLU A 59 11.41 -8.63 -13.23
N TRP A 60 10.32 -7.87 -13.33
CA TRP A 60 10.42 -6.42 -13.43
C TRP A 60 11.01 -5.81 -12.15
N LEU A 61 10.58 -6.25 -10.97
CA LEU A 61 11.12 -5.80 -9.67
C LEU A 61 12.61 -6.13 -9.55
N ASN A 62 13.00 -7.35 -9.92
CA ASN A 62 14.41 -7.78 -9.93
C ASN A 62 15.25 -6.94 -10.91
N SER A 63 14.73 -6.66 -12.11
CA SER A 63 15.41 -5.80 -13.10
C SER A 63 15.62 -4.35 -12.64
N LYS A 64 14.91 -3.95 -11.58
CA LYS A 64 14.96 -2.62 -10.98
C LYS A 64 15.68 -2.60 -9.63
N ASP A 65 16.25 -3.73 -9.22
CA ASP A 65 16.93 -3.89 -7.92
C ASP A 65 16.01 -3.48 -6.74
N ILE A 66 14.73 -3.84 -6.85
CA ILE A 66 13.74 -3.56 -5.80
C ILE A 66 13.58 -4.80 -4.92
N GLU A 67 14.06 -4.70 -3.69
CA GLU A 67 13.81 -5.70 -2.66
C GLU A 67 12.33 -5.68 -2.24
N CYS A 68 11.71 -6.85 -2.17
CA CYS A 68 10.35 -7.01 -1.65
C CYS A 68 10.36 -7.67 -0.29
N LEU A 69 9.63 -7.10 0.66
CA LEU A 69 9.47 -7.65 1.99
C LEU A 69 8.75 -9.01 1.90
N PRO A 70 9.34 -10.12 2.40
CA PRO A 70 8.66 -11.39 2.46
C PRO A 70 7.39 -11.28 3.34
N TRP A 71 6.26 -11.73 2.81
CA TRP A 71 4.97 -11.65 3.48
C TRP A 71 4.31 -13.03 3.54
N SER A 72 3.59 -13.36 4.62
CA SER A 72 2.88 -14.65 4.73
C SER A 72 1.44 -14.53 4.23
N SER A 73 0.90 -15.56 3.60
CA SER A 73 -0.43 -15.53 2.97
C SER A 73 -1.56 -15.30 3.99
N SER A 74 -1.35 -15.70 5.25
CA SER A 74 -2.34 -15.61 6.33
C SER A 74 -2.36 -14.25 7.04
N SER A 75 -1.55 -13.27 6.61
CA SER A 75 -1.33 -12.02 7.35
C SER A 75 -2.02 -10.78 6.74
N SER A 76 -3.29 -10.93 6.31
CA SER A 76 -4.09 -9.81 5.79
C SER A 76 -4.22 -8.67 6.81
N GLY A 77 -4.39 -8.98 8.09
CA GLY A 77 -4.44 -7.99 9.19
C GLY A 77 -3.12 -7.25 9.45
N LEU A 78 -2.00 -7.75 8.93
CA LEU A 78 -0.72 -7.08 9.12
C LEU A 78 -0.48 -5.97 8.11
N ASN A 79 -1.26 -5.90 7.01
CA ASN A 79 -0.99 -4.97 5.93
C ASN A 79 -1.28 -3.53 6.40
N PRO A 80 -0.24 -2.69 6.57
CA PRO A 80 -0.43 -1.36 7.13
C PRO A 80 -1.29 -0.44 6.25
N ILE A 81 -1.45 -0.76 4.95
CA ILE A 81 -2.30 0.04 4.05
C ILE A 81 -3.79 -0.08 4.41
N GLU A 82 -4.22 -1.17 5.04
CA GLU A 82 -5.63 -1.34 5.45
C GLU A 82 -6.04 -0.28 6.47
N HIS A 83 -5.13 0.14 7.35
CA HIS A 83 -5.38 1.25 8.27
C HIS A 83 -5.56 2.59 7.56
N LEU A 84 -4.87 2.82 6.43
CA LEU A 84 -5.11 4.01 5.62
C LEU A 84 -6.49 3.96 4.95
N TRP A 85 -6.90 2.80 4.47
CA TRP A 85 -8.24 2.64 3.90
C TRP A 85 -9.35 2.85 4.93
N VAL A 86 -9.14 2.50 6.20
CA VAL A 86 -10.08 2.84 7.29
C VAL A 86 -10.23 4.35 7.42
N HIS A 87 -9.13 5.12 7.34
CA HIS A 87 -9.19 6.60 7.36
C HIS A 87 -10.00 7.14 6.17
N VAL A 88 -9.71 6.68 4.96
CA VAL A 88 -10.46 7.09 3.76
C VAL A 88 -11.94 6.76 3.90
N LYS A 89 -12.29 5.52 4.30
CA LYS A 89 -13.68 5.10 4.52
C LYS A 89 -14.39 5.96 5.56
N ARG A 90 -13.71 6.36 6.64
CA ARG A 90 -14.26 7.25 7.66
C ARG A 90 -14.61 8.63 7.09
N GLU A 91 -13.73 9.22 6.28
CA GLU A 91 -14.00 10.51 5.62
C GLU A 91 -15.16 10.39 4.63
N LEU A 92 -15.25 9.30 3.88
CA LEU A 92 -16.37 9.04 2.96
C LEU A 92 -17.71 8.98 3.69
N ARG A 93 -17.76 8.35 4.88
CA ARG A 93 -19.00 8.23 5.68
C ARG A 93 -19.54 9.56 6.20
N LYS A 94 -18.70 10.58 6.40
CA LYS A 94 -19.14 11.89 6.90
C LYS A 94 -20.11 12.59 5.94
N GLU A 95 -19.92 12.38 4.65
CA GLU A 95 -20.76 12.99 3.62
C GLU A 95 -20.76 12.10 2.36
N PRO A 96 -21.85 11.38 2.09
CA PRO A 96 -21.92 10.50 0.93
C PRO A 96 -21.76 11.28 -0.39
N ALA A 97 -20.96 10.75 -1.32
CA ALA A 97 -20.84 11.32 -2.66
C ALA A 97 -22.10 11.02 -3.49
N LYS A 98 -22.55 12.00 -4.28
CA LYS A 98 -23.77 11.89 -5.10
C LYS A 98 -23.57 11.17 -6.44
N ASN A 99 -22.33 11.04 -6.90
CA ASN A 99 -21.99 10.39 -8.17
C ASN A 99 -20.53 9.89 -8.16
N LEU A 100 -20.16 9.10 -9.17
CA LEU A 100 -18.83 8.50 -9.28
C LEU A 100 -17.70 9.54 -9.32
N LYS A 101 -17.89 10.66 -10.03
CA LYS A 101 -16.90 11.74 -10.10
C LYS A 101 -16.64 12.35 -8.72
N GLY A 102 -17.70 12.68 -7.99
CA GLY A 102 -17.61 13.17 -6.62
C GLY A 102 -16.98 12.16 -5.67
N LEU A 103 -17.27 10.87 -5.86
CA LEU A 103 -16.65 9.81 -5.06
C LEU A 103 -15.13 9.74 -5.29
N LYS A 104 -14.68 9.74 -6.56
CA LYS A 104 -13.25 9.73 -6.89
C LYS A 104 -12.52 10.96 -6.33
N GLN A 105 -13.12 12.15 -6.48
CA GLN A 105 -12.57 13.38 -5.92
C GLN A 105 -12.45 13.32 -4.40
N LYS A 106 -13.49 12.81 -3.71
CA LYS A 106 -13.48 12.70 -2.25
C LYS A 106 -12.47 11.67 -1.75
N ILE A 107 -12.33 10.53 -2.43
CA ILE A 107 -11.30 9.53 -2.12
C ILE A 107 -9.91 10.15 -2.27
N GLN A 108 -9.66 10.89 -3.36
CA GLN A 108 -8.38 11.54 -3.60
C GLN A 108 -8.06 12.61 -2.54
N TRP A 109 -9.05 13.42 -2.17
CA TRP A 109 -8.92 14.41 -1.10
C TRP A 109 -8.63 13.74 0.25
N ALA A 110 -9.39 12.71 0.61
CA ALA A 110 -9.22 12.00 1.87
C ALA A 110 -7.82 11.35 1.95
N TRP A 111 -7.38 10.71 0.86
CA TRP A 111 -6.04 10.12 0.76
C TRP A 111 -4.94 11.16 0.96
N ASN A 112 -5.03 12.30 0.26
CA ASN A 112 -4.03 13.37 0.35
C ASN A 112 -4.07 14.13 1.70
N SER A 113 -5.18 14.02 2.44
CA SER A 113 -5.35 14.63 3.77
C SER A 113 -4.78 13.76 4.90
N ILE A 114 -4.33 12.54 4.60
CA ILE A 114 -3.68 11.67 5.59
C ILE A 114 -2.37 12.32 6.03
N LYS A 115 -2.30 12.68 7.30
CA LYS A 115 -1.13 13.31 7.91
C LYS A 115 0.05 12.34 8.00
N SER A 116 1.26 12.89 7.96
CA SER A 116 2.49 12.11 8.02
C SER A 116 2.67 11.37 9.35
N ASP A 117 2.12 11.87 10.46
CA ASP A 117 2.18 11.20 11.77
C ASP A 117 1.43 9.86 11.77
N VAL A 118 0.33 9.75 11.02
CA VAL A 118 -0.40 8.50 10.80
C VAL A 118 0.48 7.50 10.03
N THR A 119 1.09 7.95 8.92
CA THR A 119 1.93 7.07 8.11
C THR A 119 3.23 6.68 8.82
N GLU A 120 3.80 7.56 9.62
CA GLU A 120 4.98 7.29 10.44
C GLU A 120 4.70 6.19 11.47
N LYS A 121 3.62 6.31 12.24
CA LYS A 121 3.20 5.30 13.22
C LYS A 121 2.99 3.94 12.56
N LEU A 122 2.36 3.91 11.38
CA LEU A 122 2.12 2.66 10.65
C LEU A 122 3.42 2.02 10.18
N VAL A 123 4.34 2.79 9.58
CA VAL A 123 5.64 2.27 9.12
C VAL A 123 6.47 1.75 10.29
N VAL A 124 6.53 2.48 11.41
CA VAL A 124 7.24 2.03 12.62
C VAL A 124 6.62 0.75 13.20
N SER A 125 5.29 0.61 13.12
CA SER A 125 4.59 -0.58 13.64
C SER A 125 4.87 -1.87 12.86
N VAL A 126 5.39 -1.81 11.63
CA VAL A 126 5.60 -2.99 10.77
C VAL A 126 6.48 -4.03 11.44
N SER A 127 7.58 -3.62 12.06
CA SER A 127 8.48 -4.56 12.76
C SER A 127 7.75 -5.30 13.90
N GLY A 128 6.99 -4.57 14.72
CA GLY A 128 6.20 -5.16 15.81
C GLY A 128 5.06 -6.05 15.33
N ARG A 129 4.43 -5.73 14.19
CA ARG A 129 3.41 -6.57 13.52
C ARG A 129 4.00 -7.91 13.08
N LEU A 130 5.18 -7.88 12.44
CA LEU A 130 5.87 -9.08 11.98
C LEU A 130 6.32 -9.95 13.16
N GLN A 131 6.89 -9.35 14.21
CA GLN A 131 7.28 -10.06 15.42
C GLN A 131 6.09 -10.76 16.10
N GLU A 132 4.95 -10.08 16.20
CA GLU A 132 3.74 -10.68 16.77
C GLU A 132 3.24 -11.84 15.89
N CYS A 133 3.24 -11.70 14.56
CA CYS A 133 2.89 -12.79 13.66
C CYS A 133 3.79 -14.02 13.82
N ILE A 134 5.10 -13.81 13.96
CA ILE A 134 6.06 -14.90 14.22
C ILE A 134 5.74 -15.57 15.57
N LYS A 135 5.50 -14.77 16.63
CA LYS A 135 5.15 -15.27 17.96
C LYS A 135 3.86 -16.09 17.95
N GLN A 136 2.86 -15.65 17.18
CA GLN A 136 1.57 -16.34 17.01
C GLN A 136 1.65 -17.48 15.98
N LYS A 137 2.82 -17.79 15.41
CA LYS A 137 3.02 -18.80 14.36
C LYS A 137 2.08 -18.61 13.16
N GLY A 138 1.82 -17.36 12.79
CA GLY A 138 0.89 -16.99 11.72
C GLY A 138 -0.59 -16.93 12.14
N GLY A 139 -0.88 -17.09 13.44
CA GLY A 139 -2.22 -16.89 14.02
C GLY A 139 -2.63 -15.41 14.13
N PRO A 140 -3.86 -15.13 14.60
CA PRO A 140 -4.38 -13.78 14.73
C PRO A 140 -3.51 -12.89 15.61
N THR A 141 -3.28 -11.66 15.16
CA THR A 141 -2.54 -10.65 15.95
C THR A 141 -3.48 -9.61 16.52
N ARG A 142 -3.02 -8.84 17.52
CA ARG A 142 -3.76 -7.71 18.10
C ARG A 142 -3.98 -6.52 17.14
N TYR A 143 -3.36 -6.56 15.96
CA TYR A 143 -3.37 -5.49 14.96
C TYR A 143 -4.49 -5.66 13.94
#